data_AF-A0A7T9CF02-F1
#
_entry.id   AF-A0A7T9CF02-F1
#
_cell.length_a   1.000
_cell.length_b   1.000
_cell.length_c   1.000
_cell.angle_alpha   90.00
_cell.angle_beta   90.00
_cell.angle_gamma   90.00
#
_symmetry.space_group_name_H-M   'P 1'
#
loop_
_entity.id
_entity.type
_entity.pdbx_description
1 polymer ?
#
loop_
_entity_poly.entity_id
_entity_poly.type
_entity_poly.pdbx_seq_one_letter_code
_entity_poly.pdbx_strand_id
1 'polypeptide(L)'
;MTPHRLFIFVEGGDDQRFFAQVIVPLLKSDYASVEIITYACMKSVKVCRFVRSITEMDHDFILCGDIDQERTVKAKKAVLKSRFCVLSDDRIVVIIQEIESWYLAGLDDASQKRLALRPYKTTNHITKEVFNRMIPSFYTSRIAFMIEVLAHFSVTTAKEKNRSFRYFCSRFRTLSYTDPVRGREKPVAREEMTAGAETLPEGYMKNSPSEDEIPRQHRRR
;
A
#
# COMPACT_ATOMS: atom_id res chain seq x y z
N MET A 1 -34.59 2.53 -3.54
CA MET A 1 -33.16 2.38 -3.92
C MET A 1 -32.44 1.83 -2.71
N THR A 2 -31.64 0.78 -2.87
CA THR A 2 -30.79 0.28 -1.78
C THR A 2 -29.74 1.34 -1.45
N PRO A 3 -29.40 1.56 -0.16
CA PRO A 3 -28.33 2.47 0.21
C PRO A 3 -27.01 2.00 -0.41
N HIS A 4 -26.28 2.89 -1.07
CA HIS A 4 -25.02 2.54 -1.74
C HIS A 4 -23.90 2.35 -0.70
N ARG A 5 -23.22 1.20 -0.73
CA ARG A 5 -22.21 0.79 0.26
C ARG A 5 -20.84 0.64 -0.37
N LEU A 6 -19.80 0.86 0.43
CA LEU A 6 -18.41 0.66 0.06
C LEU A 6 -17.76 -0.42 0.91
N PHE A 7 -17.08 -1.36 0.27
CA PHE A 7 -16.29 -2.42 0.93
C PHE A 7 -14.79 -2.24 0.65
N ILE A 8 -13.98 -2.07 1.69
CA ILE A 8 -12.53 -1.91 1.58
C ILE A 8 -11.86 -3.21 2.03
N PHE A 9 -11.27 -3.92 1.09
CA PHE A 9 -10.47 -5.11 1.33
C PHE A 9 -9.03 -4.69 1.65
N VAL A 10 -8.51 -5.15 2.78
CA VAL A 10 -7.13 -4.88 3.23
C VAL A 10 -6.44 -6.18 3.64
N GLU A 11 -5.11 -6.21 3.66
CA GLU A 11 -4.37 -7.44 3.93
C GLU A 11 -4.46 -7.85 5.40
N GLY A 12 -4.04 -6.98 6.33
CA GLY A 12 -3.88 -7.32 7.74
C GLY A 12 -4.53 -6.37 8.74
N GLY A 13 -4.22 -6.60 10.02
CA GLY A 13 -4.75 -5.82 11.13
C GLY A 13 -4.18 -4.39 11.22
N ASP A 14 -2.94 -4.19 10.77
CA ASP A 14 -2.32 -2.87 10.72
C ASP A 14 -3.01 -1.99 9.66
N ASP A 15 -3.29 -2.53 8.48
CA ASP A 15 -4.09 -1.86 7.45
C ASP A 15 -5.49 -1.56 7.96
N GLN A 16 -6.17 -2.56 8.55
CA GLN A 16 -7.51 -2.37 9.09
C GLN A 16 -7.55 -1.22 10.09
N ARG A 17 -6.57 -1.14 10.99
CA ARG A 17 -6.50 -0.07 12.00
C ARG A 17 -6.34 1.29 11.35
N PHE A 18 -5.42 1.43 10.39
CA PHE A 18 -5.20 2.68 9.67
C PHE A 18 -6.45 3.10 8.89
N PHE A 19 -7.01 2.19 8.09
CA PHE A 19 -8.17 2.47 7.28
C PHE A 19 -9.39 2.82 8.12
N ALA A 20 -9.62 2.13 9.24
CA ALA A 20 -10.73 2.43 10.13
C ALA A 20 -10.64 3.83 10.74
N GLN A 21 -9.45 4.27 11.15
CA GLN A 21 -9.28 5.56 11.83
C GLN A 21 -9.08 6.74 10.88
N VAL A 22 -8.47 6.53 9.71
CA VAL A 22 -8.09 7.60 8.79
C VAL A 22 -8.96 7.60 7.54
N ILE A 23 -9.09 6.47 6.86
CA ILE A 23 -9.71 6.42 5.52
C ILE A 23 -11.25 6.39 5.59
N VAL A 24 -11.81 5.56 6.46
CA VAL A 24 -13.26 5.43 6.62
C VAL A 24 -13.92 6.78 6.93
N PRO A 25 -13.43 7.62 7.88
CA PRO A 25 -13.99 8.95 8.11
C PRO A 25 -13.98 9.86 6.88
N LEU A 26 -13.00 9.71 5.98
CA LEU A 26 -12.90 10.51 4.76
C LEU A 26 -13.92 10.12 3.68
N LEU A 27 -14.50 8.92 3.77
CA LEU A 27 -15.42 8.37 2.76
C LEU A 27 -16.87 8.23 3.27
N LYS A 28 -17.09 8.38 4.58
CA LYS A 28 -18.41 8.22 5.22
C LYS A 28 -19.48 9.19 4.70
N SER A 29 -19.10 10.33 4.14
CA SER A 29 -20.06 11.29 3.55
C SER A 29 -20.65 10.80 2.22
N ASP A 30 -19.96 9.90 1.53
CA ASP A 30 -20.26 9.56 0.14
C ASP A 30 -20.98 8.21 0.01
N TYR A 31 -21.00 7.43 1.10
CA TYR A 31 -21.58 6.09 1.15
C TYR A 31 -22.47 5.91 2.39
N ALA A 32 -23.50 5.09 2.27
CA ALA A 32 -24.36 4.75 3.39
C ALA A 32 -23.62 3.93 4.47
N SER A 33 -22.68 3.09 4.06
CA SER A 33 -21.72 2.44 4.94
C SER A 33 -20.37 2.24 4.23
N VAL A 34 -19.30 2.23 5.03
CA VAL A 34 -17.96 1.86 4.60
C VAL A 34 -17.48 0.73 5.51
N GLU A 35 -17.26 -0.45 4.94
CA GLU A 35 -16.92 -1.68 5.66
C GLU A 35 -15.52 -2.17 5.31
N ILE A 36 -14.75 -2.62 6.30
CA ILE A 36 -13.41 -3.14 6.08
C ILE A 36 -13.42 -4.67 6.17
N ILE A 37 -12.78 -5.32 5.20
CA ILE A 37 -12.65 -6.77 5.11
C ILE A 37 -11.16 -7.15 5.05
N THR A 38 -10.65 -7.87 6.05
CA THR A 38 -9.27 -8.37 6.05
C THR A 38 -9.16 -9.67 5.25
N TYR A 39 -8.38 -9.70 4.17
CA TYR A 39 -8.37 -10.83 3.23
C TYR A 39 -7.11 -11.71 3.28
N ALA A 40 -6.04 -11.36 3.99
CA ALA A 40 -4.79 -12.15 3.95
C ALA A 40 -5.01 -13.61 4.38
N CYS A 41 -5.86 -13.84 5.39
CA CYS A 41 -6.20 -15.19 5.87
C CYS A 41 -7.38 -15.83 5.13
N MET A 42 -7.97 -15.17 4.13
CA MET A 42 -9.09 -15.72 3.36
C MET A 42 -8.61 -16.57 2.19
N LYS A 43 -9.25 -17.73 2.00
CA LYS A 43 -9.09 -18.49 0.75
C LYS A 43 -9.50 -17.60 -0.43
N SER A 44 -8.73 -17.61 -1.51
CA SER A 44 -8.98 -16.74 -2.67
C SER A 44 -10.40 -16.89 -3.21
N VAL A 45 -10.94 -18.10 -3.26
CA VAL A 45 -12.33 -18.39 -3.65
C VAL A 45 -13.36 -17.61 -2.83
N LYS A 46 -13.10 -17.41 -1.53
CA LYS A 46 -13.99 -16.63 -0.64
C LYS A 46 -13.96 -15.14 -1.01
N VAL A 47 -12.77 -14.60 -1.27
CA VAL A 47 -12.58 -13.22 -1.73
C VAL A 47 -13.30 -13.01 -3.07
N CYS A 48 -13.12 -13.93 -4.04
CA CYS A 48 -13.84 -13.89 -5.31
C CYS A 48 -15.36 -13.87 -5.14
N ARG A 49 -15.89 -14.70 -4.23
CA ARG A 49 -17.34 -14.74 -3.94
C ARG A 49 -17.84 -13.43 -3.34
N PHE A 50 -17.08 -12.80 -2.45
CA PHE A 50 -17.44 -11.49 -1.91
C PHE A 50 -17.45 -10.43 -3.01
N VAL A 51 -16.37 -10.31 -3.77
CA VAL A 51 -16.25 -9.32 -4.86
C VAL A 51 -17.39 -9.47 -5.86
N ARG A 52 -17.71 -10.72 -6.25
CA ARG A 52 -18.85 -11.01 -7.12
C ARG A 52 -20.16 -10.57 -6.51
N SER A 53 -20.44 -10.94 -5.26
CA SER A 53 -21.68 -10.57 -4.57
C SER A 53 -21.85 -9.06 -4.43
N ILE A 54 -20.77 -8.34 -4.10
CA ILE A 54 -20.79 -6.87 -3.99
C ILE A 54 -21.12 -6.24 -5.35
N THR A 55 -20.49 -6.75 -6.41
CA THR A 55 -20.72 -6.29 -7.79
C THR A 55 -22.15 -6.57 -8.25
N GLU A 56 -22.68 -7.76 -7.99
CA GLU A 56 -24.07 -8.17 -8.32
C GLU A 56 -25.11 -7.32 -7.57
N MET A 57 -24.77 -6.82 -6.37
CA MET A 57 -25.61 -5.95 -5.55
C MET A 57 -25.47 -4.45 -5.89
N ASP A 58 -24.70 -4.10 -6.93
CA ASP A 58 -24.44 -2.72 -7.35
C ASP A 58 -23.81 -1.86 -6.23
N HIS A 59 -22.86 -2.45 -5.49
CA HIS A 59 -22.06 -1.78 -4.47
C HIS A 59 -20.59 -1.62 -4.90
N ASP A 60 -19.88 -0.67 -4.29
CA ASP A 60 -18.47 -0.42 -4.62
C ASP A 60 -17.54 -1.20 -3.70
N PHE A 61 -16.33 -1.49 -4.20
CA PHE A 61 -15.24 -2.00 -3.39
C PHE A 61 -13.89 -1.39 -3.76
N ILE A 62 -12.96 -1.44 -2.81
CA ILE A 62 -11.55 -1.07 -2.96
C ILE A 62 -10.74 -2.27 -2.49
N LEU A 63 -9.82 -2.77 -3.30
CA LEU A 63 -8.86 -3.79 -2.91
C LEU A 63 -7.49 -3.14 -2.69
N CYS A 64 -7.06 -3.10 -1.44
CA CYS A 64 -5.76 -2.57 -1.03
C CYS A 64 -4.78 -3.71 -0.76
N GLY A 65 -3.56 -3.60 -1.29
CA GLY A 65 -2.47 -4.50 -0.92
C GLY A 65 -1.12 -3.81 -1.02
N ASP A 66 -0.16 -4.29 -0.22
CA ASP A 66 1.21 -3.79 -0.28
C ASP A 66 1.90 -4.25 -1.58
N ILE A 67 2.92 -3.52 -2.05
CA ILE A 67 3.63 -3.92 -3.27
C ILE A 67 4.52 -5.16 -3.03
N ASP A 68 4.90 -5.41 -1.77
CA ASP A 68 5.77 -6.51 -1.34
C ASP A 68 7.05 -6.62 -2.23
N GLN A 69 7.28 -7.80 -2.79
CA GLN A 69 8.42 -8.15 -3.65
C GLN A 69 8.23 -7.74 -5.11
N GLU A 70 7.07 -7.19 -5.48
CA GLU A 70 6.78 -6.83 -6.86
C GLU A 70 7.49 -5.54 -7.24
N ARG A 71 8.19 -5.56 -8.38
CA ARG A 71 8.98 -4.39 -8.83
C ARG A 71 8.11 -3.23 -9.31
N THR A 72 6.85 -3.47 -9.62
CA THR A 72 5.93 -2.46 -10.18
C THR A 72 4.50 -2.66 -9.71
N VAL A 73 3.75 -1.56 -9.62
CA VAL A 73 2.29 -1.55 -9.36
C VAL A 73 1.55 -2.42 -10.37
N LYS A 74 1.99 -2.43 -11.64
CA LYS A 74 1.41 -3.23 -12.71
C LYS A 74 1.57 -4.73 -12.49
N ALA A 75 2.76 -5.15 -12.05
CA ALA A 75 3.02 -6.54 -11.70
C ALA A 75 2.14 -7.00 -10.52
N LYS A 76 2.08 -6.19 -9.44
CA LYS A 76 1.21 -6.50 -8.29
C LYS A 76 -0.27 -6.56 -8.68
N LYS A 77 -0.75 -5.63 -9.52
CA LYS A 77 -2.12 -5.69 -10.07
C LYS A 77 -2.38 -7.00 -10.83
N ALA A 78 -1.43 -7.47 -11.65
CA ALA A 78 -1.56 -8.72 -12.38
C ALA A 78 -1.66 -9.93 -11.45
N VAL A 79 -0.84 -9.98 -10.40
CA VAL A 79 -0.90 -11.00 -9.35
C VAL A 79 -2.26 -11.02 -8.66
N LEU A 80 -2.78 -9.86 -8.25
CA LEU A 80 -4.09 -9.76 -7.61
C LEU A 80 -5.23 -10.16 -8.56
N LYS A 81 -5.17 -9.77 -9.84
CA LYS A 81 -6.13 -10.18 -10.87
C LYS A 81 -6.13 -11.70 -11.06
N SER A 82 -4.95 -12.31 -11.16
CA SER A 82 -4.81 -13.77 -11.28
C SER A 82 -5.33 -14.48 -10.03
N ARG A 83 -5.01 -13.97 -8.83
CA ARG A 83 -5.40 -14.59 -7.57
C ARG A 83 -6.91 -14.53 -7.32
N PHE A 84 -7.57 -13.45 -7.75
CA PHE A 84 -8.95 -13.14 -7.34
C PHE A 84 -10.00 -13.16 -8.46
N CYS A 85 -9.69 -13.71 -9.65
CA CYS A 85 -10.56 -14.12 -10.79
C CYS A 85 -11.69 -13.20 -11.30
N VAL A 86 -12.09 -12.15 -10.58
CA VAL A 86 -13.34 -11.38 -10.75
C VAL A 86 -13.04 -9.87 -10.87
N LEU A 87 -11.76 -9.48 -10.83
CA LEU A 87 -11.35 -8.09 -11.00
C LEU A 87 -11.42 -7.69 -12.48
N SER A 88 -12.66 -7.54 -12.97
CA SER A 88 -12.98 -6.98 -14.28
C SER A 88 -12.72 -5.47 -14.27
N ASP A 89 -11.48 -5.12 -14.60
CA ASP A 89 -10.96 -3.76 -14.78
C ASP A 89 -10.96 -2.84 -13.57
N ASP A 90 -10.35 -1.64 -13.76
CA ASP A 90 -9.81 -0.66 -12.81
C ASP A 90 -10.77 -0.09 -11.73
N ARG A 91 -11.80 -0.83 -11.36
CA ARG A 91 -12.72 -0.59 -10.24
C ARG A 91 -12.07 -0.80 -8.88
N ILE A 92 -10.78 -0.46 -8.81
CA ILE A 92 -10.06 -0.05 -7.62
C ILE A 92 -9.25 -1.18 -6.97
N VAL A 93 -8.11 -1.46 -7.59
CA VAL A 93 -6.96 -2.03 -6.90
C VAL A 93 -6.02 -0.88 -6.53
N VAL A 94 -5.88 -0.60 -5.25
CA VAL A 94 -4.90 0.34 -4.71
C VAL A 94 -3.70 -0.46 -4.25
N ILE A 95 -2.57 -0.26 -4.92
CA ILE A 95 -1.30 -0.77 -4.40
C ILE A 95 -0.70 0.31 -3.52
N ILE A 96 -0.56 0.01 -2.25
CA ILE A 96 0.18 0.82 -1.29
C ILE A 96 1.63 0.33 -1.37
N GLN A 97 2.61 1.23 -1.35
CA GLN A 97 4.00 0.76 -1.29
C GLN A 97 4.26 0.07 0.06
N GLU A 98 3.97 0.76 1.16
CA GLU A 98 4.02 0.25 2.53
C GLU A 98 3.04 1.05 3.40
N ILE A 99 2.16 0.40 4.16
CA ILE A 99 1.23 1.09 5.07
C ILE A 99 1.98 1.84 6.19
N GLU A 100 3.15 1.37 6.59
CA GLU A 100 4.02 2.02 7.59
C GLU A 100 4.43 3.43 7.18
N SER A 101 4.68 3.64 5.88
CA SER A 101 4.99 4.95 5.33
C SER A 101 3.83 5.92 5.51
N TRP A 102 2.59 5.43 5.46
CA TRP A 102 1.38 6.22 5.63
C TRP A 102 1.20 6.60 7.09
N TYR A 103 1.41 5.67 8.03
CA TYR A 103 1.36 5.96 9.48
C TYR A 103 2.21 7.18 9.85
N LEU A 104 3.46 7.22 9.40
CA LEU A 104 4.36 8.34 9.71
C LEU A 104 4.02 9.62 8.94
N ALA A 105 3.36 9.53 7.79
CA ALA A 105 3.11 10.67 6.92
C ALA A 105 2.28 11.76 7.61
N GLY A 106 1.36 11.37 8.51
CA GLY A 106 0.47 12.30 9.19
C GLY A 106 1.10 13.11 10.32
N LEU A 107 2.36 12.85 10.68
CA LEU A 107 3.02 13.50 11.80
C LEU A 107 3.72 14.79 11.37
N ASP A 108 3.29 15.92 11.92
CA ASP A 108 4.00 17.19 11.81
C ASP A 108 5.26 17.21 12.70
N ASP A 109 6.08 18.27 12.59
CA ASP A 109 7.36 18.34 13.29
C ASP A 109 7.16 18.34 14.84
N ALA A 110 6.05 18.91 15.33
CA ALA A 110 5.70 18.89 16.75
C ALA A 110 5.32 17.49 17.25
N SER A 111 4.52 16.75 16.48
CA SER A 111 4.11 15.38 16.79
C SER A 111 5.29 14.41 16.68
N GLN A 112 6.19 14.61 15.71
CA GLN A 112 7.43 13.84 15.61
C GLN A 112 8.28 14.00 16.88
N LYS A 113 8.45 15.25 17.36
CA LYS A 113 9.18 15.52 18.60
C LYS A 113 8.51 14.87 19.82
N ARG A 114 7.17 14.95 19.90
CA ARG A 114 6.39 14.34 20.99
C ARG A 114 6.57 12.83 21.05
N LEU A 115 6.60 12.18 19.89
CA LEU A 115 6.78 10.74 19.74
C LEU A 115 8.27 10.31 19.77
N ALA A 116 9.18 11.22 20.16
CA ALA A 116 10.63 10.99 20.19
C ALA A 116 11.22 10.47 18.85
N LEU A 117 10.62 10.85 17.73
CA LEU A 117 11.09 10.50 16.40
C LEU A 117 12.15 11.48 15.91
N ARG A 118 13.13 10.98 15.15
CA ARG A 118 14.03 11.83 14.39
C ARG A 118 13.23 12.61 13.32
N PRO A 119 13.51 13.91 13.10
CA PRO A 119 12.78 14.68 12.11
C PRO A 119 12.88 14.10 10.69
N TYR A 120 11.76 14.05 9.98
CA TYR A 120 11.71 13.69 8.56
C TYR A 120 10.68 14.53 7.80
N LYS A 121 11.02 14.87 6.54
CA LYS A 121 10.19 15.69 5.66
C LYS A 121 9.33 14.90 4.68
N THR A 122 9.70 13.65 4.38
CA THR A 122 8.97 12.77 3.45
C THR A 122 8.99 11.35 4.01
N THR A 123 7.95 10.56 3.71
CA THR A 123 7.89 9.14 4.10
C THR A 123 7.88 8.18 2.90
N ASN A 124 8.07 8.68 1.67
CA ASN A 124 8.01 7.87 0.44
C ASN A 124 9.00 6.68 0.37
N HIS A 125 10.04 6.67 1.21
CA HIS A 125 11.08 5.63 1.25
C HIS A 125 11.07 4.83 2.56
N ILE A 126 10.07 5.04 3.42
CA ILE A 126 9.96 4.33 4.68
C ILE A 126 9.44 2.92 4.40
N THR A 127 10.30 1.92 4.60
CA THR A 127 9.94 0.50 4.60
C THR A 127 9.44 0.05 5.98
N LYS A 128 8.82 -1.13 6.07
CA LYS A 128 8.48 -1.78 7.34
C LYS A 128 9.69 -1.88 8.29
N GLU A 129 10.87 -2.20 7.79
CA GLU A 129 12.09 -2.32 8.60
C GLU A 129 12.57 -0.97 9.12
N VAL A 130 12.52 0.07 8.27
CA VAL A 130 12.86 1.43 8.70
C VAL A 130 11.89 1.89 9.77
N PHE A 131 10.59 1.70 9.55
CA PHE A 131 9.55 2.02 10.54
C PHE A 131 9.81 1.33 11.87
N ASN A 132 10.08 0.02 11.86
CA ASN A 132 10.34 -0.75 13.08
C ASN A 132 11.56 -0.24 13.85
N ARG A 133 12.62 0.19 13.15
CA ARG A 133 13.80 0.80 13.78
C ARG A 133 13.53 2.20 14.34
N MET A 134 12.51 2.90 13.86
CA MET A 134 12.14 4.22 14.34
C MET A 134 11.31 4.18 15.62
N ILE A 135 10.73 3.03 15.98
CA ILE A 135 9.91 2.89 17.19
C ILE A 135 10.80 3.09 18.42
N PRO A 136 10.53 4.11 19.27
CA PRO A 136 11.29 4.29 20.49
C PRO A 136 11.16 3.09 21.42
N SER A 137 12.26 2.73 22.09
CA SER A 137 12.35 1.53 22.93
C SER A 137 11.42 1.53 24.16
N PHE A 138 10.88 2.69 24.55
CA PHE A 138 9.93 2.79 25.66
C PHE A 138 8.50 2.38 25.28
N TYR A 139 8.20 2.19 24.00
CA TYR A 139 6.93 1.62 23.59
C TYR A 139 6.88 0.12 23.90
N THR A 140 5.82 -0.30 24.59
CA THR A 140 5.60 -1.70 24.97
C THR A 140 5.35 -2.62 23.77
N SER A 141 4.88 -2.06 22.65
CA SER A 141 4.68 -2.81 21.41
C SER A 141 4.60 -1.87 20.21
N ARG A 142 4.79 -2.44 19.01
CA ARG A 142 4.53 -1.77 17.74
C ARG A 142 3.08 -1.24 17.66
N ILE A 143 2.12 -2.01 18.15
CA ILE A 143 0.70 -1.62 18.16
C ILE A 143 0.48 -0.38 19.02
N ALA A 144 1.09 -0.31 20.22
CA ALA A 144 0.99 0.84 21.09
C ALA A 144 1.53 2.12 20.42
N PHE A 145 2.68 2.01 19.75
CA PHE A 145 3.23 3.12 18.96
C PHE A 145 2.29 3.55 17.84
N MET A 146 1.75 2.60 17.06
CA MET A 146 0.82 2.90 15.96
C MET A 146 -0.46 3.59 16.44
N ILE A 147 -0.99 3.23 17.61
CA ILE A 147 -2.15 3.89 18.21
C ILE A 147 -1.82 5.35 18.54
N GLU A 148 -0.65 5.62 19.13
CA GLU A 148 -0.25 6.99 19.47
C GLU A 148 0.03 7.84 18.22
N VAL A 149 0.63 7.24 17.18
CA VAL A 149 0.80 7.87 15.87
C VAL A 149 -0.56 8.30 15.31
N LEU A 150 -1.58 7.44 15.38
CA LEU A 150 -2.92 7.74 14.88
C LEU A 150 -3.61 8.85 15.68
N ALA A 151 -3.35 8.93 16.99
CA ALA A 151 -3.89 10.00 17.85
C ALA A 151 -3.39 11.40 17.46
N HIS A 152 -2.26 11.48 16.75
CA HIS A 152 -1.66 12.73 16.28
C HIS A 152 -1.70 12.88 14.75
N PHE A 153 -2.52 12.07 14.07
CA PHE A 153 -2.49 11.99 12.62
C PHE A 153 -3.21 13.16 11.92
N SER A 154 -2.50 13.87 11.05
CA SER A 154 -3.07 14.90 10.16
C SER A 154 -3.13 14.41 8.71
N VAL A 155 -4.34 14.36 8.15
CA VAL A 155 -4.56 14.01 6.73
C VAL A 155 -3.90 15.03 5.80
N THR A 156 -3.89 16.32 6.15
CA THR A 156 -3.24 17.36 5.36
C THR A 156 -1.73 17.14 5.31
N THR A 157 -1.12 16.92 6.47
CA THR A 157 0.32 16.63 6.58
C THR A 157 0.68 15.34 5.82
N ALA A 158 -0.15 14.30 5.93
CA ALA A 158 0.06 13.04 5.23
C ALA A 158 0.05 13.20 3.71
N LYS A 159 -0.86 14.01 3.17
CA LYS A 159 -0.88 14.35 1.74
C LYS A 159 0.39 15.08 1.33
N GLU A 160 0.95 15.95 2.16
CA GLU A 160 2.19 16.66 1.85
C GLU A 160 3.41 15.73 1.87
N LYS A 161 3.52 14.88 2.88
CA LYS A 161 4.71 14.05 3.14
C LYS A 161 4.76 12.74 2.34
N ASN A 162 3.64 12.24 1.82
CA ASN A 162 3.57 10.95 1.14
C ASN A 162 2.78 11.01 -0.18
N ARG A 163 3.44 10.66 -1.28
CA ARG A 163 2.90 10.72 -2.64
C ARG A 163 1.82 9.66 -2.87
N SER A 164 1.99 8.45 -2.35
CA SER A 164 1.00 7.38 -2.54
C SER A 164 -0.26 7.63 -1.72
N PHE A 165 -0.15 8.18 -0.50
CA PHE A 165 -1.29 8.63 0.28
C PHE A 165 -2.02 9.81 -0.39
N ARG A 166 -1.28 10.80 -0.92
CA ARG A 166 -1.87 11.89 -1.71
C ARG A 166 -2.62 11.37 -2.92
N TYR A 167 -2.01 10.46 -3.67
CA TYR A 167 -2.62 9.84 -4.84
C TYR A 167 -3.91 9.12 -4.47
N PHE A 168 -3.89 8.32 -3.39
CA PHE A 168 -5.08 7.66 -2.86
C PHE A 168 -6.18 8.67 -2.57
N CYS A 169 -5.92 9.67 -1.72
CA CYS A 169 -6.95 10.66 -1.38
C CYS A 169 -7.47 11.44 -2.60
N SER A 170 -6.62 11.72 -3.58
CA SER A 170 -7.04 12.43 -4.81
C SER A 170 -7.94 11.54 -5.67
N ARG A 171 -7.57 10.27 -5.83
CA ARG A 171 -8.34 9.30 -6.63
C ARG A 171 -9.72 9.00 -6.03
N PHE A 172 -9.83 8.99 -4.70
CA PHE A 172 -11.05 8.58 -3.99
C PHE A 172 -11.94 9.75 -3.54
N ARG A 173 -11.41 10.96 -3.32
CA ARG A 173 -12.26 12.16 -3.14
C ARG A 173 -12.90 12.66 -4.44
N THR A 174 -12.32 12.34 -5.61
CA THR A 174 -12.97 12.68 -6.89
C THR A 174 -14.15 11.74 -7.21
N LEU A 175 -14.33 10.62 -6.49
CA LEU A 175 -15.52 9.78 -6.63
C LEU A 175 -16.76 10.39 -5.95
N SER A 176 -16.58 11.37 -5.06
CA SER A 176 -17.66 12.13 -4.40
C SER A 176 -18.35 13.13 -5.33
N TYR A 177 -17.75 13.46 -6.48
CA TYR A 177 -18.27 14.44 -7.44
C TYR A 177 -18.66 13.74 -8.74
N THR A 178 -19.91 13.29 -8.79
CA THR A 178 -20.76 13.01 -9.98
C THR A 178 -20.09 12.50 -11.27
N ASP A 179 -20.54 11.33 -11.73
CA ASP A 179 -20.97 11.20 -13.12
C ASP A 179 -22.40 10.64 -13.14
N PRO A 180 -23.43 11.43 -13.52
CA PRO A 180 -24.80 10.92 -13.69
C PRO A 180 -24.95 10.02 -14.93
N VAL A 181 -23.88 9.85 -15.71
CA VAL A 181 -23.91 9.07 -16.94
C VAL A 181 -23.26 7.72 -16.67
N ARG A 182 -24.10 6.72 -16.35
CA ARG A 182 -23.78 5.30 -16.59
C ARG A 182 -23.62 5.11 -18.10
N GLY A 183 -22.47 5.49 -18.62
CA GLY A 183 -22.08 5.40 -20.02
C GLY A 183 -20.56 5.45 -20.08
N ARG A 184 -19.99 4.46 -20.72
CA ARG A 184 -18.55 4.14 -20.71
C ARG A 184 -17.70 5.33 -21.18
N GLU A 185 -16.73 5.70 -20.33
CA GLU A 185 -15.29 5.87 -20.59
C GLU A 185 -14.75 6.83 -19.51
N LYS A 186 -14.09 6.27 -18.48
CA LYS A 186 -13.30 7.06 -17.54
C LYS A 186 -11.86 7.11 -18.05
N PRO A 187 -11.15 8.23 -17.84
CA PRO A 187 -9.90 8.52 -18.52
C PRO A 187 -8.87 7.42 -18.23
N VAL A 188 -8.30 6.86 -19.31
CA VAL A 188 -7.05 6.10 -19.25
C VAL A 188 -6.00 7.06 -18.71
N ALA A 189 -5.77 7.01 -17.40
CA ALA A 189 -4.63 7.67 -16.79
C ALA A 189 -3.38 7.09 -17.45
N ARG A 190 -2.71 7.88 -18.29
CA ARG A 190 -1.41 7.51 -18.85
C ARG A 190 -0.50 7.13 -17.67
N GLU A 191 -0.09 5.87 -17.67
CA GLU A 191 0.87 5.30 -16.71
C GLU A 191 2.22 6.02 -16.86
N GLU A 192 2.48 7.03 -16.05
CA GLU A 192 3.86 7.46 -15.79
C GLU A 192 4.05 7.72 -14.28
N MET A 193 4.20 6.62 -13.53
CA MET A 193 5.19 6.60 -12.46
C MET A 193 6.40 5.86 -13.01
N THR A 194 7.28 6.60 -13.68
CA THR A 194 8.67 6.16 -13.80
C THR A 194 9.22 6.08 -12.38
N ALA A 195 9.42 4.87 -11.88
CA ALA A 195 10.48 4.65 -10.92
C ALA A 195 11.74 5.22 -11.57
N GLY A 196 12.38 6.19 -10.93
CA GLY A 196 13.62 6.76 -11.42
C GLY A 196 14.60 5.62 -11.64
N ALA A 197 14.88 5.32 -12.91
CA ALA A 197 16.00 4.49 -13.31
C ALA A 197 17.25 5.33 -13.11
N GLU A 198 17.73 5.42 -11.87
CA GLU A 198 19.16 5.67 -11.65
C GLU A 198 19.85 4.34 -11.87
N THR A 199 20.42 4.21 -13.07
CA THR A 199 21.47 3.25 -13.39
C THR A 199 22.53 3.29 -12.30
N LEU A 200 22.70 2.17 -11.59
CA LEU A 200 23.92 1.91 -10.82
C LEU A 200 25.12 2.08 -11.77
N PRO A 201 26.17 2.84 -11.39
CA PRO A 201 27.34 2.99 -12.25
C PRO A 201 28.03 1.63 -12.44
N GLU A 202 28.17 1.22 -13.71
CA GLU A 202 29.08 0.17 -14.15
C GLU A 202 30.50 0.53 -13.69
N GLY A 203 31.06 -0.28 -12.81
CA GLY A 203 32.39 0.04 -12.28
C GLY A 203 32.97 -0.96 -11.30
N TYR A 204 32.68 -2.26 -11.41
CA TYR A 204 33.48 -3.30 -10.75
C TYR A 204 33.52 -4.58 -11.61
N MET A 205 34.24 -4.52 -12.73
CA MET A 205 34.96 -5.68 -13.26
C MET A 205 36.45 -5.46 -13.05
N LYS A 206 37.08 -6.40 -12.34
CA LYS A 206 38.51 -6.76 -12.24
C LYS A 206 38.60 -7.64 -10.96
N ASN A 207 39.01 -8.91 -10.94
CA ASN A 207 39.84 -9.71 -11.84
C ASN A 207 39.47 -11.20 -11.67
N SER A 208 39.38 -11.93 -12.78
CA SER A 208 39.58 -13.38 -12.80
C SER A 208 41.09 -13.66 -12.85
N PRO A 209 41.64 -14.57 -12.05
CA PRO A 209 42.89 -15.23 -12.40
C PRO A 209 42.61 -16.44 -13.29
N SER A 210 43.42 -16.53 -14.32
CA SER A 210 43.53 -17.56 -15.33
C SER A 210 43.72 -18.97 -14.77
N GLU A 211 43.12 -19.94 -15.47
CA GLU A 211 43.51 -21.34 -15.46
C GLU A 211 44.98 -21.45 -15.92
N ASP A 212 45.86 -21.89 -15.03
CA ASP A 212 47.04 -22.71 -15.33
C ASP A 212 47.73 -23.03 -14.00
N GLU A 213 47.46 -24.22 -13.47
CA GLU A 213 48.44 -25.07 -12.78
C GLU A 213 47.75 -26.33 -12.22
N ILE A 214 47.83 -27.42 -12.99
CA ILE A 214 47.67 -28.78 -12.48
C ILE A 214 49.01 -29.21 -11.90
N PRO A 215 49.05 -29.71 -10.65
CA PRO A 215 49.80 -30.95 -10.44
C PRO A 215 48.95 -32.08 -9.87
N ARG A 216 49.27 -33.27 -10.39
CA ARG A 216 48.71 -34.58 -10.10
C ARG A 216 49.05 -35.11 -8.70
N GLN A 217 48.19 -36.04 -8.26
CA GLN A 217 48.43 -37.20 -7.39
C GLN A 217 48.63 -36.96 -5.88
N HIS A 218 47.71 -37.50 -5.08
CA HIS A 218 47.98 -38.78 -4.38
C HIS A 218 46.70 -39.48 -3.90
N ARG A 219 46.57 -40.76 -4.31
CA ARG A 219 45.71 -41.78 -3.71
C ARG A 219 46.09 -42.02 -2.25
N ARG A 220 45.11 -42.26 -1.39
CA ARG A 220 45.04 -43.32 -0.35
C ARG A 220 43.64 -43.24 0.26
N ARG A 221 42.78 -44.19 -0.10
CA ARG A 221 42.34 -45.36 0.71
C ARG A 221 41.34 -44.97 1.78
#